data_AF-A0A2E6RL76-F1
#
_entry.id   AF-A0A2E6RL76-F1
#
_cell.length_a   1.000
_cell.length_b   1.000
_cell.length_c   1.000
_cell.angle_alpha   90.00
_cell.angle_beta   90.00
_cell.angle_gamma   90.00
#
_symmetry.space_group_name_H-M   'P 1'
#
loop_
_entity.id
_entity.type
_entity.pdbx_description
1 polymer ?
#
loop_
_entity_poly.entity_id
_entity_poly.type
_entity_poly.pdbx_seq_one_letter_code
_entity_poly.pdbx_strand_id
1 'polypeptide(L)' 'QDQWQVQILSQIAKKSKINLYTEGLSGKEIKNAFMFNVPDPQKFINSKIKENENIRGCVLPEGPITIPILKNN' A
#
# COMPACT_ATOMS: atom_id res chain seq x y z
N GLN A 1 -23.56 1.16 3.77
CA GLN A 1 -22.64 1.17 4.92
C GLN A 1 -21.17 1.36 4.47
N ASP A 2 -20.80 1.01 3.23
CA ASP A 2 -19.39 0.99 2.78
C ASP A 2 -18.95 2.16 1.88
N GLN A 3 -19.86 3.09 1.56
CA GLN A 3 -19.59 4.15 0.58
C GLN A 3 -18.38 5.02 0.94
N TRP A 4 -18.26 5.40 2.22
CA TRP A 4 -17.15 6.24 2.66
C TRP A 4 -15.81 5.49 2.61
N GLN A 5 -15.78 4.19 2.91
CA GLN A 5 -14.56 3.37 2.82
C GLN A 5 -14.07 3.27 1.38
N VAL A 6 -14.99 3.00 0.44
CA VAL A 6 -14.68 2.99 -1.00
C VAL A 6 -14.18 4.34 -1.47
N GLN A 7 -14.78 5.45 -0.99
CA GLN A 7 -14.34 6.80 -1.33
C GLN A 7 -12.92 7.08 -0.83
N ILE A 8 -12.56 6.67 0.39
CA ILE A 8 -11.21 6.83 0.92
C ILE A 8 -10.20 5.99 0.12
N LEU A 9 -10.49 4.70 -0.10
CA LEU A 9 -9.62 3.83 -0.90
C LEU A 9 -9.40 4.39 -2.30
N SER A 10 -10.47 4.86 -2.96
CA SER A 10 -10.40 5.45 -4.29
C SER A 10 -9.54 6.72 -4.32
N GLN A 11 -9.61 7.56 -3.29
CA GLN A 11 -8.75 8.74 -3.18
C GLN A 11 -7.27 8.38 -3.05
N ILE A 12 -6.95 7.31 -2.32
CA ILE A 12 -5.57 6.81 -2.16
C ILE A 12 -5.07 6.20 -3.48
N ALA A 13 -5.88 5.35 -4.12
CA ALA A 13 -5.53 4.66 -5.37
C ALA A 13 -5.30 5.65 -6.54
N LYS A 14 -5.99 6.79 -6.54
CA LYS A 14 -5.75 7.87 -7.52
C LYS A 14 -4.39 8.55 -7.37
N LYS A 15 -3.81 8.55 -6.16
CA LYS A 15 -2.57 9.27 -5.85
C LYS A 15 -1.35 8.33 -5.73
N SER A 16 -1.57 7.04 -5.55
CA SER A 16 -0.51 6.10 -5.19
C SER A 16 -0.77 4.69 -5.71
N LYS A 17 0.30 3.93 -5.97
CA LYS A 17 0.22 2.50 -6.28
C LYS A 17 0.14 1.69 -4.99
N ILE A 18 -1.00 1.09 -4.73
CA ILE A 18 -1.23 0.26 -3.55
C ILE A 18 -0.81 -1.17 -3.87
N ASN A 19 0.26 -1.64 -3.22
CA ASN A 19 0.76 -3.00 -3.34
C ASN A 19 0.38 -3.76 -2.06
N LEU A 20 -0.38 -4.84 -2.21
CA LEU A 20 -1.00 -5.55 -1.09
C LEU A 20 -0.49 -6.98 -1.02
N TYR A 21 -0.02 -7.37 0.17
CA TYR A 21 0.15 -8.76 0.55
C TYR A 21 -1.03 -9.19 1.42
N THR A 22 -1.61 -10.35 1.11
CA THR A 22 -2.69 -10.98 1.86
C THR A 22 -2.81 -12.44 1.46
N GLU A 23 -3.27 -13.27 2.39
CA GLU A 23 -3.58 -14.69 2.14
C GLU A 23 -5.08 -14.93 1.90
N GLY A 24 -5.92 -13.92 2.17
CA GLY A 24 -7.38 -14.05 2.18
C GLY A 24 -8.10 -13.56 0.92
N LEU A 25 -7.38 -13.05 -0.07
CA LEU A 25 -7.97 -12.50 -1.30
C LEU A 25 -7.28 -13.06 -2.55
N SER A 26 -8.08 -13.36 -3.57
CA SER A 26 -7.56 -13.70 -4.88
C SER A 26 -6.94 -12.49 -5.58
N GLY A 27 -6.01 -12.73 -6.50
CA GLY A 27 -5.44 -11.66 -7.34
C GLY A 27 -6.51 -10.90 -8.15
N LYS A 28 -7.63 -11.53 -8.48
CA LYS A 28 -8.76 -10.88 -9.18
C LYS A 28 -9.48 -9.89 -8.27
N GLU A 29 -9.76 -10.27 -7.02
CA GLU A 29 -10.39 -9.38 -6.04
C GLU A 29 -9.51 -8.16 -5.74
N ILE A 30 -8.20 -8.39 -5.54
CA ILE A 30 -7.21 -7.34 -5.33
C ILE A 30 -7.18 -6.35 -6.51
N LYS A 31 -7.14 -6.87 -7.75
CA LYS A 31 -7.13 -6.04 -8.96
C LYS A 31 -8.43 -5.25 -9.11
N ASN A 32 -9.58 -5.87 -8.85
CA ASN A 32 -10.88 -5.21 -8.91
C ASN A 32 -11.03 -4.09 -7.87
N ALA A 33 -10.24 -4.15 -6.79
CA ALA A 33 -10.16 -3.11 -5.76
C ALA A 33 -9.05 -2.07 -6.03
N PHE A 34 -8.53 -1.98 -7.26
CA PHE A 34 -7.49 -1.01 -7.68
C PHE A 34 -6.13 -1.19 -6.99
N MET A 35 -5.82 -2.41 -6.55
CA MET A 35 -4.56 -2.75 -5.89
C MET A 35 -3.75 -3.77 -6.71
N PHE A 36 -2.48 -3.93 -6.36
CA PHE A 36 -1.56 -4.88 -6.98
C PHE A 36 -1.16 -5.98 -5.99
N ASN A 37 -1.36 -7.24 -6.37
CA ASN A 37 -1.00 -8.36 -5.52
C ASN A 37 0.53 -8.48 -5.39
N VAL A 38 1.01 -8.59 -4.15
CA VAL A 38 2.40 -8.84 -3.80
C VAL A 38 2.45 -10.06 -2.88
N PRO A 39 2.80 -11.26 -3.40
CA PRO A 39 2.81 -12.47 -2.58
C PRO A 39 4.00 -12.57 -1.63
N ASP A 40 5.06 -11.78 -1.87
CA ASP A 40 6.26 -11.73 -1.05
C ASP A 40 6.71 -10.26 -0.92
N PRO A 41 6.36 -9.58 0.19
CA PRO A 41 6.76 -8.20 0.44
C PRO A 41 8.27 -7.99 0.41
N GLN A 42 9.05 -8.92 0.96
CA GLN A 42 10.49 -8.77 1.06
C GLN A 42 11.13 -8.82 -0.32
N LYS A 43 10.74 -9.78 -1.16
CA LYS A 43 11.21 -9.87 -2.54
C LYS A 43 10.81 -8.66 -3.36
N PHE A 44 9.60 -8.14 -3.17
CA PHE A 44 9.13 -6.93 -3.85
C PHE A 44 9.94 -5.70 -3.47
N ILE A 45 10.16 -5.46 -2.17
CA ILE A 45 10.96 -4.31 -1.71
C ILE A 45 12.41 -4.44 -2.21
N ASN A 46 13.00 -5.63 -2.15
CA ASN A 46 14.35 -5.88 -2.66
C ASN A 46 14.47 -5.58 -4.16
N SER A 47 13.44 -5.87 -4.96
CA SER A 47 13.44 -5.52 -6.38
C SER A 47 13.38 -4.00 -6.59
N LYS A 48 12.60 -3.28 -5.78
CA LYS A 48 12.50 -1.81 -5.87
C LYS A 48 13.77 -1.08 -5.46
N ILE A 49 14.47 -1.59 -4.46
CA ILE A 49 15.79 -1.06 -4.08
C ILE A 49 16.81 -1.30 -5.20
N LYS A 50 16.79 -2.48 -5.84
CA LYS A 50 17.66 -2.77 -6.99
C LYS A 50 17.35 -1.90 -8.21
N GLU A 51 16.08 -1.57 -8.45
CA GLU A 51 15.65 -0.68 -9.53
C GLU A 51 16.05 0.79 -9.27
N ASN A 52 16.14 1.22 -8.01
CA ASN A 52 16.49 2.57 -7.62
C ASN A 52 17.20 2.60 -6.26
N GLU A 53 18.52 2.74 -6.27
CA GLU A 53 19.36 2.76 -5.07
C GLU A 53 19.08 3.96 -4.15
N ASN A 54 18.48 5.04 -4.67
CA ASN A 54 18.14 6.25 -3.91
C ASN A 54 16.69 6.24 -3.37
N ILE A 55 16.01 5.09 -3.42
CA ILE A 55 14.65 4.98 -2.89
C ILE A 55 14.64 5.25 -1.39
N ARG A 56 13.68 6.07 -0.94
CA ARG A 56 13.44 6.33 0.48
C ARG A 56 12.09 5.75 0.86
N GLY A 57 12.02 5.15 2.03
CA GLY A 57 10.80 4.56 2.58
C GLY A 57 10.66 4.87 4.05
N CYS A 58 9.44 4.74 4.55
CA CYS A 58 9.12 4.79 5.97
C CYS A 58 8.36 3.50 6.31
N VAL A 59 8.68 2.92 7.47
CA VAL A 59 7.93 1.78 8.02
C VAL A 59 7.03 2.32 9.12
N LEU A 60 5.72 2.10 8.97
CA LEU A 60 4.72 2.39 9.98
C LEU A 60 4.22 1.05 10.54
N PRO A 61 4.79 0.55 11.65
CA PRO A 61 4.26 -0.63 12.31
C PRO A 61 2.87 -0.32 12.86
N GLU A 62 1.98 -1.33 12.93
CA GLU A 62 0.64 -1.17 13.50
C GLU A 62 -0.15 0.02 12.91
N GLY A 63 -0.19 0.10 11.57
CA GLY A 63 -0.81 1.19 10.82
C GLY A 63 -2.19 1.64 11.32
N PRO A 64 -3.15 0.74 11.61
CA PRO A 64 -4.49 1.12 12.06
C PRO A 64 -4.54 1.91 13.38
N ILE A 65 -3.55 1.73 14.27
CA ILE A 65 -3.50 2.41 15.58
C ILE A 65 -2.46 3.53 15.62
N THR A 66 -1.84 3.85 14.47
CA THR A 66 -0.80 4.88 14.36
C THR A 66 -1.36 6.16 13.74
N ILE A 67 -1.19 7.30 14.43
CA ILE A 67 -1.52 8.62 13.89
C ILE A 67 -0.22 9.30 13.42
N PRO A 68 0.07 9.34 12.11
CA PRO A 68 1.26 9.99 11.60
C PRO A 68 1.14 11.52 11.70
N ILE A 69 2.16 12.17 12.25
CA ILE A 69 2.23 13.64 12.35
C ILE A 69 3.21 14.16 11.30
N LEU A 70 2.75 15.11 10.48
CA LEU A 70 3.64 15.86 9.59
C LEU A 70 4.31 16.96 10.42
N LYS A 71 5.64 16.92 10.49
CA LYS A 71 6.40 18.04 11.04
C LYS A 71 6.51 19.10 9.95
N ASN A 72 5.85 20.24 10.14
CA ASN A 72 6.14 21.42 9.33
C ASN A 72 7.51 21.94 9.76
N ASN A 73 8.39 22.15 8.79
CA ASN A 73 9.63 22.92 8.97
C ASN A 73 9.32 24.40 8.81
#